data_AF-A0A4Q3I459-F1
#
_entry.id   AF-A0A4Q3I459-F1
#
_cell.length_a   1.000
_cell.length_b   1.000
_cell.length_c   1.000
_cell.angle_alpha   90.00
_cell.angle_beta   90.00
_cell.angle_gamma   90.00
#
_symmetry.space_group_name_H-M   'P 1'
#
loop_
_entity.id
_entity.type
_entity.pdbx_description
1 polymer ?
#
loop_
_entity_poly.entity_id
_entity_poly.type
_entity_poly.pdbx_seq_one_letter_code
_entity_poly.pdbx_strand_id
1 'polypeptide(L)'
;MTVFSSDNRDSAAYPLQSLFVPFPFVCFTLTLGTDLAFWLSDGHLMWQNFSSWLLFAGLVFGGVAIVAGLLDMLRPRTRPLRPAFLTIVIYIVILALAFLNSLVHAGDGWTAVVPYGLAISVVTFVLSVFAAAISARKYSRLAWRI
;
A
#
# COMPACT_ATOMS: atom_id res chain seq x y z
N MET A 1 -32.95 39.58 -5.38
CA MET A 1 -32.17 38.88 -4.33
C MET A 1 -32.21 37.39 -4.65
N THR A 2 -31.37 36.95 -5.58
CA THR A 2 -31.31 35.54 -6.00
C THR A 2 -30.40 34.80 -5.03
N VAL A 3 -31.01 34.02 -4.14
CA VAL A 3 -30.28 33.12 -3.24
C VAL A 3 -29.61 32.06 -4.11
N PHE A 4 -28.28 32.14 -4.23
CA PHE A 4 -27.51 31.02 -4.77
C PHE A 4 -27.72 29.83 -3.83
N SER A 5 -28.57 28.90 -4.24
CA SER A 5 -28.54 27.55 -3.69
C SER A 5 -27.21 26.95 -4.14
N SER A 6 -26.19 27.04 -3.29
CA SER A 6 -25.00 26.21 -3.44
C SER A 6 -25.47 24.76 -3.28
N ASP A 7 -25.79 24.11 -4.40
CA ASP A 7 -26.03 22.68 -4.42
C ASP A 7 -24.78 22.05 -3.81
N ASN A 8 -24.92 21.44 -2.63
CA ASN A 8 -23.83 20.84 -1.86
C ASN A 8 -23.34 19.53 -2.54
N ARG A 9 -23.33 19.52 -3.87
CA ARG A 9 -23.03 18.41 -4.76
C ARG A 9 -21.58 18.36 -5.22
N ASP A 10 -20.82 19.43 -4.98
CA ASP A 10 -19.48 19.61 -5.54
C ASP A 10 -18.32 19.41 -4.56
N SER A 11 -18.59 19.05 -3.30
CA SER A 11 -17.52 18.46 -2.49
C SER A 11 -17.19 17.09 -3.08
N ALA A 12 -16.14 17.03 -3.91
CA ALA A 12 -15.48 15.79 -4.29
C ALA A 12 -15.14 15.06 -3.00
N ALA A 13 -15.89 14.00 -2.69
CA ALA A 13 -15.64 13.22 -1.49
C ALA A 13 -14.25 12.60 -1.63
N TYR A 14 -13.39 12.84 -0.63
CA TYR A 14 -12.09 12.19 -0.57
C TYR A 14 -12.30 10.67 -0.66
N PRO A 15 -11.63 9.98 -1.60
CA PRO A 15 -11.80 8.55 -1.75
C PRO A 15 -11.39 7.87 -0.44
N LEU A 16 -12.28 7.03 0.09
CA LEU A 16 -12.02 6.27 1.32
C LEU A 16 -10.79 5.41 1.16
N GLN A 17 -10.53 4.91 -0.05
CA GLN A 17 -9.31 4.18 -0.39
C GLN A 17 -8.04 4.96 -0.02
N SER A 18 -8.00 6.28 -0.18
CA SER A 18 -6.81 7.08 0.10
C SER A 18 -6.46 7.14 1.59
N LEU A 19 -7.40 6.84 2.48
CA LEU A 19 -7.15 6.76 3.91
C LEU A 19 -6.46 5.45 4.30
N PHE A 20 -6.75 4.37 3.58
CA PHE A 20 -6.25 3.02 3.91
C PHE A 20 -4.98 2.64 3.16
N VAL A 21 -4.73 3.20 1.98
CA VAL A 21 -3.52 2.91 1.18
C VAL A 21 -2.19 3.20 1.91
N PRO A 22 -2.03 4.25 2.74
CA PRO A 22 -0.76 4.51 3.42
C PRO A 22 -0.33 3.41 4.39
N PHE A 23 -1.28 2.74 5.06
CA PHE A 23 -0.99 1.70 6.06
C PHE A 23 -0.14 0.53 5.52
N PRO A 24 -0.55 -0.18 4.44
CA PRO A 24 0.26 -1.26 3.87
C PRO A 24 1.62 -0.77 3.38
N PHE A 25 1.71 0.45 2.86
CA PHE A 25 3.01 1.00 2.44
C PHE A 25 3.97 1.11 3.63
N VAL A 26 3.52 1.67 4.75
CA VAL A 26 4.32 1.77 5.98
C VAL A 26 4.66 0.38 6.52
N CYS A 27 3.72 -0.57 6.52
CA CYS A 27 4.00 -1.93 6.96
C CYS A 27 5.07 -2.62 6.10
N PHE A 28 5.00 -2.51 4.77
CA PHE A 28 5.98 -3.15 3.87
C PHE A 28 7.35 -2.48 3.95
N THR A 29 7.41 -1.16 4.19
CA THR A 29 8.70 -0.48 4.39
C THR A 29 9.35 -0.89 5.71
N LEU A 30 8.57 -1.04 6.79
CA LEU A 30 9.07 -1.54 8.07
C LEU A 30 9.50 -3.01 7.98
N THR A 31 8.77 -3.84 7.22
CA THR A 31 9.11 -5.25 6.99
C THR A 31 10.52 -5.37 6.40
N LEU A 32 10.85 -4.55 5.39
CA LEU A 32 12.19 -4.52 4.82
C LEU A 32 13.25 -4.12 5.85
N GLY A 33 12.93 -3.16 6.72
CA GLY A 33 13.81 -2.75 7.82
C GLY A 33 14.07 -3.88 8.83
N THR A 34 13.04 -4.66 9.15
CA THR A 34 13.15 -5.79 10.10
C THR A 34 13.83 -7.00 9.46
N ASP A 35 13.66 -7.23 8.16
CA ASP A 35 14.40 -8.25 7.40
C ASP A 35 15.90 -7.93 7.34
N LEU A 36 16.25 -6.65 7.14
CA LEU A 36 17.63 -6.17 7.26
C LEU A 36 18.16 -6.36 8.67
N ALA A 37 17.38 -6.01 9.70
CA ALA A 37 17.79 -6.21 11.09
C ALA A 37 18.02 -7.69 11.42
N PHE A 38 17.20 -8.62 10.89
CA PHE A 38 17.40 -10.06 11.01
C PHE A 38 18.75 -10.49 10.40
N TRP A 39 19.07 -9.96 9.20
CA TRP A 39 20.33 -10.26 8.53
C TRP A 39 21.55 -9.71 9.28
N LEU A 40 21.46 -8.49 9.82
CA LEU A 40 22.54 -7.89 10.62
C LEU A 40 22.72 -8.55 11.98
N SER A 41 21.66 -9.17 12.52
CA SER A 41 21.65 -9.74 13.87
C SER A 41 21.86 -11.26 13.86
N ASP A 42 22.53 -11.82 12.85
CA ASP A 42 22.84 -13.27 12.74
C ASP A 42 21.62 -14.20 12.96
N GLY A 43 20.44 -13.79 12.51
CA GLY A 43 19.25 -14.64 12.49
C GLY A 43 18.45 -14.71 13.79
N HIS A 44 18.44 -13.65 14.60
CA HIS A 44 17.56 -13.55 15.77
C HIS A 44 16.06 -13.69 15.41
N LEU A 45 15.43 -14.77 15.88
CA LEU A 45 14.00 -15.13 15.68
C LEU A 45 12.99 -14.01 16.00
N MET A 46 13.32 -13.08 16.91
CA MET A 46 12.46 -11.94 17.23
C MET A 46 12.15 -11.08 16.00
N TRP A 47 13.15 -10.82 15.16
CA TRP A 47 13.00 -9.98 13.97
C TRP A 47 12.14 -10.67 12.90
N GLN A 48 12.31 -11.99 12.73
CA GLN A 48 11.45 -12.79 11.84
C GLN A 48 9.99 -12.72 12.27
N ASN A 49 9.72 -12.87 13.57
CA ASN A 49 8.36 -12.76 14.10
C ASN A 49 7.79 -11.35 13.83
N PHE A 50 8.58 -10.30 14.07
CA PHE A 50 8.17 -8.91 13.82
C PHE A 50 7.83 -8.66 12.33
N SER A 51 8.65 -9.15 11.40
CA SER A 51 8.36 -9.12 9.95
C SER A 51 7.06 -9.84 9.61
N SER A 52 6.81 -11.02 10.20
CA SER A 52 5.58 -11.79 9.95
C SER A 52 4.31 -11.04 10.39
N TRP A 53 4.35 -10.37 11.55
CA TRP A 53 3.24 -9.54 12.04
C TRP A 53 3.03 -8.28 11.20
N LEU A 54 4.11 -7.64 10.75
CA LEU A 54 4.04 -6.47 9.86
C LEU A 54 3.42 -6.83 8.51
N LEU A 55 3.79 -7.98 7.93
CA LEU A 55 3.20 -8.49 6.68
C LEU A 55 1.72 -8.80 6.88
N PHE A 56 1.36 -9.47 7.98
CA PHE A 56 -0.04 -9.76 8.30
C PHE A 56 -0.86 -8.47 8.44
N ALA A 57 -0.39 -7.51 9.24
CA ALA A 57 -1.07 -6.22 9.41
C ALA A 57 -1.19 -5.47 8.07
N GLY A 58 -0.11 -5.41 7.29
CA GLY A 58 -0.10 -4.77 5.96
C GLY A 58 -1.11 -5.40 5.01
N LEU A 59 -1.23 -6.72 4.99
CA LEU A 59 -2.21 -7.44 4.17
C LEU A 59 -3.66 -7.19 4.63
N VAL A 60 -3.92 -7.15 5.94
CA VAL A 60 -5.26 -6.85 6.48
C VAL A 60 -5.70 -5.44 6.06
N PHE A 61 -4.86 -4.43 6.30
CA PHE A 61 -5.17 -3.05 5.89
C PHE A 61 -5.22 -2.91 4.36
N GLY A 62 -4.40 -3.67 3.64
CA GLY A 62 -4.45 -3.74 2.17
C GLY A 62 -5.74 -4.31 1.62
N GLY A 63 -6.27 -5.36 2.25
CA GLY A 63 -7.59 -5.92 1.93
C GLY A 63 -8.71 -4.91 2.18
N VAL A 64 -8.67 -4.20 3.32
CA VAL A 64 -9.62 -3.12 3.61
C VAL A 64 -9.53 -1.99 2.56
N ALA A 65 -8.32 -1.64 2.12
CA ALA A 65 -8.13 -0.64 1.07
C ALA A 65 -8.71 -1.07 -0.29
N ILE A 66 -8.64 -2.37 -0.64
CA ILE A 66 -9.31 -2.90 -1.85
C ILE A 66 -10.82 -2.76 -1.73
N VAL A 67 -11.39 -3.15 -0.58
CA VAL A 67 -12.83 -3.04 -0.34
C VAL A 67 -13.27 -1.56 -0.41
N ALA A 68 -12.53 -0.66 0.23
CA ALA A 68 -12.78 0.78 0.15
C ALA A 68 -12.71 1.31 -1.29
N GLY A 69 -11.73 0.84 -2.09
CA GLY A 69 -11.63 1.15 -3.51
C GLY A 69 -12.83 0.67 -4.33
N LEU A 70 -13.34 -0.54 -4.05
CA LEU A 70 -14.52 -1.09 -4.71
C LEU A 70 -15.80 -0.29 -4.35
N LEU A 71 -15.93 0.11 -3.08
CA LEU A 71 -17.01 1.00 -2.63
C LEU A 71 -16.93 2.38 -3.29
N ASP A 72 -15.73 2.92 -3.48
CA ASP A 72 -15.50 4.16 -4.22
C ASP A 72 -15.84 4.02 -5.71
N MET A 73 -15.77 2.82 -6.31
CA MET A 73 -16.22 2.58 -7.69
C MET A 73 -17.75 2.59 -7.84
N LEU A 74 -18.48 2.20 -6.80
CA LEU A 74 -19.95 2.20 -6.76
C LEU A 74 -20.52 3.62 -6.57
N ARG A 75 -19.74 4.56 -6.03
CA ARG A 75 -20.16 5.96 -5.86
C ARG A 75 -19.94 6.78 -7.14
N PRO A 76 -20.99 7.38 -7.75
CA PRO A 76 -20.83 8.24 -8.94
C PRO A 76 -20.05 9.53 -8.66
N ARG A 77 -20.06 9.99 -7.40
CA ARG A 77 -19.49 11.28 -6.94
C ARG A 77 -17.95 11.31 -6.86
N THR A 78 -17.29 10.16 -6.93
CA THR A 78 -15.82 10.01 -6.85
C THR A 78 -15.17 9.83 -8.24
N ARG A 79 -15.96 9.84 -9.33
CA ARG A 79 -15.47 9.70 -10.72
C ARG A 79 -14.26 10.59 -11.10
N PRO A 80 -14.19 11.89 -10.72
CA PRO A 80 -13.08 12.74 -11.15
C PRO A 80 -11.75 12.47 -10.42
N LEU A 81 -11.77 11.81 -9.26
CA LEU A 81 -10.58 11.47 -8.46
C LEU A 81 -10.18 9.99 -8.56
N ARG A 82 -10.78 9.22 -9.48
CA ARG A 82 -10.47 7.79 -9.62
C ARG A 82 -8.98 7.57 -9.91
N PRO A 83 -8.29 6.69 -9.16
CA PRO A 83 -6.94 6.29 -9.49
C PRO A 83 -6.90 5.69 -10.90
N ALA A 84 -5.78 5.88 -11.60
CA ALA A 84 -5.63 5.28 -12.92
C ALA A 84 -5.69 3.75 -12.78
N PHE A 85 -6.28 3.06 -13.76
CA PHE A 85 -6.34 1.59 -13.76
C PHE A 85 -4.97 0.95 -13.51
N LEU A 86 -3.92 1.54 -14.08
CA LEU A 86 -2.53 1.15 -13.85
C LEU A 86 -2.11 1.22 -12.37
N THR A 87 -2.53 2.24 -11.63
CA THR A 87 -2.25 2.38 -10.18
C THR A 87 -2.95 1.28 -9.38
N ILE A 88 -4.17 0.89 -9.77
CA ILE A 88 -4.91 -0.19 -9.13
C ILE A 88 -4.19 -1.53 -9.37
N VAL A 89 -3.75 -1.80 -10.60
CA VAL A 89 -3.01 -3.02 -10.95
C VAL A 89 -1.69 -3.10 -10.17
N ILE A 90 -0.92 -2.02 -10.10
CA ILE A 90 0.33 -1.99 -9.33
C ILE A 90 0.06 -2.30 -7.85
N TYR A 91 -1.00 -1.73 -7.28
CA TYR A 91 -1.35 -1.97 -5.88
C TYR A 91 -1.70 -3.45 -5.59
N ILE A 92 -2.45 -4.09 -6.50
CA ILE A 92 -2.76 -5.51 -6.40
C ILE A 92 -1.48 -6.36 -6.50
N VAL A 93 -0.56 -6.01 -7.40
CA VAL A 93 0.74 -6.69 -7.52
C VAL A 93 1.57 -6.56 -6.24
N ILE A 94 1.59 -5.38 -5.61
CA ILE A 94 2.28 -5.17 -4.33
C ILE A 94 1.68 -6.09 -3.25
N LEU A 95 0.35 -6.16 -3.15
CA LEU A 95 -0.31 -7.03 -2.17
C LEU A 95 -0.07 -8.51 -2.45
N ALA A 96 -0.06 -8.93 -3.71
CA ALA A 96 0.26 -10.30 -4.09
C ALA A 96 1.70 -10.66 -3.70
N LEU A 97 2.67 -9.77 -3.94
CA LEU A 97 4.05 -9.98 -3.53
C LEU A 97 4.20 -10.01 -2.00
N ALA A 98 3.51 -9.13 -1.27
CA ALA A 98 3.51 -9.15 0.19
C ALA A 98 2.88 -10.44 0.75
N PHE A 99 1.85 -10.96 0.10
CA PHE A 99 1.24 -12.24 0.45
C PHE A 99 2.20 -13.41 0.22
N LEU A 100 2.91 -13.42 -0.92
CA LEU A 100 3.97 -14.38 -1.17
C LEU A 100 5.10 -14.26 -0.12
N ASN A 101 5.48 -13.04 0.26
CA ASN A 101 6.47 -12.81 1.31
C ASN A 101 5.99 -13.38 2.65
N SER A 102 4.71 -13.23 2.97
CA SER A 102 4.10 -13.79 4.19
C SER A 102 4.12 -15.31 4.19
N LEU A 103 3.90 -15.96 3.04
CA LEU A 103 3.99 -17.41 2.90
C LEU A 103 5.43 -17.91 3.05
N VAL A 104 6.41 -17.18 2.54
CA VAL A 104 7.83 -17.50 2.70
C VAL A 104 8.25 -17.36 4.17
N HIS A 105 7.79 -16.31 4.85
CA HIS A 105 8.01 -16.11 6.28
C HIS A 105 7.27 -17.10 7.19
N ALA A 106 6.22 -17.76 6.69
CA ALA A 106 5.51 -18.83 7.39
C ALA A 106 6.25 -20.18 7.34
N GLY A 107 7.34 -20.28 6.56
CA GLY A 107 8.26 -21.40 6.63
C GLY A 107 9.12 -21.36 7.89
N ASP A 108 9.63 -22.53 8.30
CA ASP A 108 10.46 -22.66 9.50
C ASP A 108 11.95 -22.69 9.15
N GLY A 109 12.78 -22.02 9.97
CA GLY A 109 14.24 -22.00 9.84
C GLY A 109 14.85 -20.81 9.07
N TRP A 110 16.17 -20.83 8.91
CA TRP A 110 16.99 -19.76 8.31
C TRP A 110 16.57 -19.38 6.87
N THR A 111 16.02 -20.34 6.13
CA THR A 111 15.57 -20.18 4.73
C THR A 111 14.26 -19.40 4.60
N ALA A 112 13.53 -19.19 5.70
CA ALA A 112 12.28 -18.44 5.74
C ALA A 112 12.49 -16.93 5.52
N VAL A 113 13.69 -16.41 5.78
CA VAL A 113 14.02 -14.98 5.63
C VAL A 113 15.07 -14.75 4.55
N VAL A 114 16.09 -15.62 4.46
CA VAL A 114 17.23 -15.47 3.54
C VAL A 114 17.35 -16.70 2.65
N PRO A 115 17.44 -16.58 1.31
CA PRO A 115 17.55 -15.36 0.51
C PRO A 115 16.22 -14.83 -0.07
N TYR A 116 15.16 -15.65 -0.08
CA TYR A 116 13.95 -15.35 -0.87
C TYR A 116 13.03 -14.30 -0.21
N GLY A 117 12.87 -14.31 1.12
CA GLY A 117 12.03 -13.34 1.84
C GLY A 117 12.56 -11.92 1.68
N LEU A 118 13.86 -11.72 1.87
CA LEU A 118 14.52 -10.42 1.70
C LEU A 118 14.44 -9.91 0.26
N ALA A 119 14.62 -10.77 -0.74
CA ALA A 119 14.48 -10.39 -2.15
C ALA A 119 13.05 -9.92 -2.49
N ILE A 120 12.03 -10.64 -2.03
CA ILE A 120 10.63 -10.27 -2.25
C ILE A 120 10.32 -8.95 -1.53
N SER A 121 10.79 -8.77 -0.30
CA SER A 121 10.64 -7.55 0.51
C SER A 121 11.20 -6.32 -0.21
N VAL A 122 12.42 -6.43 -0.77
CA VAL A 122 13.05 -5.38 -1.59
C VAL A 122 12.21 -5.06 -2.83
N VAL A 123 11.72 -6.07 -3.54
CA VAL A 123 10.88 -5.85 -4.72
C VAL A 123 9.56 -5.15 -4.34
N THR A 124 8.89 -5.58 -3.27
CA THR A 124 7.68 -4.89 -2.76
C THR A 124 7.95 -3.43 -2.42
N PHE A 125 9.05 -3.14 -1.72
CA PHE A 125 9.41 -1.77 -1.35
C PHE A 125 9.67 -0.90 -2.58
N VAL A 126 10.43 -1.39 -3.55
CA VAL A 126 10.72 -0.65 -4.80
C VAL A 126 9.42 -0.36 -5.56
N LEU A 127 8.51 -1.33 -5.67
CA LEU A 127 7.20 -1.10 -6.30
C LEU A 127 6.35 -0.09 -5.52
N SER A 128 6.36 -0.16 -4.18
CA SER A 128 5.69 0.84 -3.33
C SER A 128 6.24 2.24 -3.57
N VAL A 129 7.57 2.43 -3.55
CA VAL A 129 8.17 3.74 -3.84
C VAL A 129 7.79 4.23 -5.24
N PHE A 130 7.77 3.34 -6.24
CA PHE A 130 7.39 3.68 -7.60
C PHE A 130 5.92 4.12 -7.71
N ALA A 131 5.02 3.39 -7.06
CA ALA A 131 3.60 3.74 -6.99
C ALA A 131 3.37 5.10 -6.32
N ALA A 132 4.06 5.36 -5.21
CA ALA A 132 4.01 6.64 -4.50
C ALA A 132 4.55 7.79 -5.38
N ALA A 133 5.65 7.58 -6.09
CA ALA A 133 6.23 8.56 -7.00
C ALA A 133 5.30 8.91 -8.18
N ILE A 134 4.62 7.92 -8.77
CA ILE A 134 3.61 8.16 -9.82
C ILE A 134 2.45 8.98 -9.27
N SER A 135 1.98 8.67 -8.07
CA SER A 135 0.90 9.42 -7.41
C SER A 135 1.30 10.88 -7.17
N ALA A 136 2.49 11.11 -6.58
CA ALA A 136 3.00 12.46 -6.29
C ALA A 136 3.14 13.32 -7.57
N ARG A 137 3.58 12.73 -8.69
CA ARG A 137 3.69 13.43 -9.98
C ARG A 137 2.34 13.88 -10.55
N LYS A 138 1.23 13.23 -10.20
CA LYS A 138 -0.11 13.70 -10.60
C LYS A 138 -0.52 14.95 -9.82
N TYR A 139 -0.25 15.00 -8.52
CA TYR A 139 -0.59 16.15 -7.68
C TYR A 139 0.26 17.38 -8.00
N SER A 140 1.55 17.22 -8.29
CA SER A 140 2.39 18.35 -8.68
C SER A 140 1.94 18.99 -10.00
N ARG A 141 1.48 18.21 -10.99
CA ARG A 141 0.95 18.79 -12.24
C ARG A 141 -0.38 19.52 -12.07
N LEU A 142 -1.15 19.23 -11.02
CA LEU A 142 -2.39 19.95 -10.70
C LEU A 142 -2.13 21.23 -9.91
N ALA A 143 -1.18 21.21 -8.97
CA ALA A 143 -0.81 22.38 -8.18
C ALA A 143 -0.23 23.53 -9.01
N TRP A 144 0.42 23.22 -10.15
CA TRP A 144 0.99 24.22 -11.07
C TRP A 144 0.02 24.71 -12.15
N ARG A 145 -1.26 24.33 -12.09
CA ARG A 145 -2.31 24.83 -13.02
C ARG A 145 -3.25 25.86 -12.36
N ILE A 146 -2.90 26.31 -11.16
CA ILE A 146 -3.54 27.41 -10.42
C ILE A 146 -2.60 28.60 -10.49
#